data_AF-A0A565DCL0-F1
#
_entry.id   AF-A0A565DCL0-F1
#
_cell.length_a   1.000
_cell.length_b   1.000
_cell.length_c   1.000
_cell.angle_alpha   90.00
_cell.angle_beta   90.00
_cell.angle_gamma   90.00
#
_symmetry.space_group_name_H-M   'P 1'
#
loop_
_entity.id
_entity.type
_entity.pdbx_description
1 polymer ?
#
loop_
_entity_poly.entity_id
_entity_poly.type
_entity_poly.pdbx_seq_one_letter_code
_entity_poly.pdbx_strand_id
1 'polypeptide(L)'
;MKSRLKNLYKYLIENRKHEVNGWHKAYRDFYSQVAQIRERITSGEGLSQNDEAFLKQLIYEKSNGIASRGQSVLSNDNFQSFIKNKNFISALEKFILIPNSENFTIFSDSWSNQGKSNNPVLVNRVAAACTLEVSTTVDSGKFNQVFRGIRI
;
A
#
# COMPACT_ATOMS: atom_id res chain seq x y z
N MET A 1 -26.85 22.63 11.79
CA MET A 1 -25.55 22.18 11.22
C MET A 1 -24.82 21.19 12.13
N LYS A 2 -24.56 21.52 13.40
CA LYS A 2 -23.92 20.60 14.38
C LYS A 2 -24.63 19.24 14.55
N SER A 3 -25.97 19.19 14.54
CA SER A 3 -26.73 17.94 14.69
C SER A 3 -26.62 17.02 13.47
N ARG A 4 -26.67 17.56 12.25
CA ARG A 4 -26.48 16.79 11.00
C ARG A 4 -25.09 16.18 10.92
N LEU A 5 -24.05 16.95 11.27
CA LEU A 5 -22.68 16.44 11.31
C LEU A 5 -22.51 15.35 12.37
N LYS A 6 -23.06 15.53 13.57
CA LYS A 6 -23.05 14.52 14.64
C LYS A 6 -23.77 13.23 14.22
N ASN A 7 -24.92 13.35 13.55
CA ASN A 7 -25.67 12.20 13.05
C ASN A 7 -24.94 11.48 11.91
N LEU A 8 -24.26 12.22 11.02
CA LEU A 8 -23.42 11.64 9.98
C LEU A 8 -22.24 10.87 10.60
N TYR A 9 -21.53 11.45 11.58
CA TYR A 9 -20.46 10.76 12.31
C TYR A 9 -20.98 9.50 13.01
N LYS A 10 -22.13 9.59 13.69
CA LYS A 10 -22.78 8.45 14.34
C LYS A 10 -23.08 7.34 13.33
N TYR A 11 -23.65 7.68 12.19
CA TYR A 11 -23.93 6.73 11.12
C TYR A 11 -22.64 6.10 10.54
N LEU A 12 -21.62 6.90 10.25
CA LEU A 12 -20.37 6.43 9.65
C LEU A 12 -19.53 5.59 10.62
N ILE A 13 -19.58 5.85 11.92
CA ILE A 13 -18.75 5.17 12.93
C ILE A 13 -19.51 4.01 13.57
N GLU A 14 -20.76 4.21 13.99
CA GLU A 14 -21.50 3.19 14.75
C GLU A 14 -22.16 2.16 13.81
N ASN A 15 -22.84 2.60 12.75
CA ASN A 15 -23.55 1.67 11.86
C ASN A 15 -22.59 0.90 10.92
N ARG A 16 -21.39 1.45 10.67
CA ARG A 16 -20.33 0.78 9.90
C ARG A 16 -19.17 0.30 10.76
N LYS A 17 -19.35 0.22 12.09
CA LYS A 17 -18.30 -0.18 13.04
C LYS A 17 -17.61 -1.47 12.65
N HIS A 18 -18.35 -2.44 12.12
CA HIS A 18 -17.81 -3.72 11.64
C HIS A 18 -16.90 -3.55 10.41
N GLU A 19 -17.27 -2.73 9.43
CA GLU A 19 -16.44 -2.40 8.27
C GLU A 19 -15.16 -1.67 8.70
N VAL A 20 -15.28 -0.69 9.60
CA VAL A 20 -14.16 0.10 10.13
C VAL A 20 -13.21 -0.79 10.93
N ASN A 21 -13.73 -1.65 11.80
CA ASN A 21 -12.93 -2.59 12.57
C ASN A 21 -12.23 -3.62 11.68
N GLY A 22 -12.92 -4.12 10.65
CA GLY A 22 -12.35 -5.05 9.68
C GLY A 22 -11.20 -4.43 8.89
N TRP A 23 -11.39 -3.22 8.37
CA TRP A 23 -10.34 -2.47 7.68
C TRP A 23 -9.15 -2.18 8.61
N HIS A 24 -9.40 -1.65 9.81
CA HIS A 24 -8.34 -1.31 10.75
C HIS A 24 -7.56 -2.54 11.23
N LYS A 25 -8.24 -3.68 11.41
CA LYS A 25 -7.57 -4.96 11.67
C LYS A 25 -6.67 -5.36 10.50
N ALA A 26 -7.19 -5.39 9.28
CA ALA A 26 -6.41 -5.74 8.09
C ALA A 26 -5.21 -4.81 7.88
N TYR A 27 -5.38 -3.50 8.11
CA TYR A 27 -4.31 -2.51 8.06
C TYR A 27 -3.20 -2.83 9.06
N ARG A 28 -3.55 -3.02 10.34
CA ARG A 28 -2.57 -3.34 11.39
C ARG A 28 -1.89 -4.68 11.16
N ASP A 29 -2.64 -5.69 10.74
CA ASP A 29 -2.12 -7.02 10.46
C ASP A 29 -1.04 -6.93 9.37
N PHE A 30 -1.33 -6.25 8.25
CA PHE A 30 -0.35 -6.12 7.16
C PHE A 30 0.82 -5.21 7.51
N TYR A 31 0.58 -4.08 8.19
CA TYR A 31 1.65 -3.20 8.65
C TYR A 31 2.61 -3.93 9.61
N SER A 32 2.08 -4.81 10.46
CA SER A 32 2.88 -5.66 11.36
C SER A 32 3.70 -6.69 10.57
N GLN A 33 3.17 -7.26 9.50
CA GLN A 33 3.94 -8.15 8.61
C GLN A 33 5.11 -7.41 7.94
N VAL A 34 4.89 -6.17 7.48
CA VAL A 34 5.97 -5.34 6.92
C VAL A 34 7.04 -5.05 7.98
N ALA A 35 6.65 -4.81 9.23
CA ALA A 35 7.59 -4.64 10.34
C ALA A 35 8.43 -5.90 10.60
N GLN A 36 7.81 -7.09 10.58
CA GLN A 36 8.53 -8.36 10.72
C GLN A 36 9.53 -8.58 9.59
N ILE A 37 9.14 -8.28 8.35
CA ILE A 37 10.05 -8.32 7.20
C ILE A 37 11.21 -7.33 7.39
N ARG A 38 10.94 -6.11 7.87
CA ARG A 38 11.97 -5.11 8.15
C ARG A 38 12.98 -5.59 9.19
N GLU A 39 12.51 -6.17 10.30
CA GLU A 39 13.37 -6.73 11.35
C GLU A 39 14.26 -7.86 10.81
N ARG A 40 13.68 -8.73 9.99
CA ARG A 40 14.40 -9.82 9.34
C ARG A 40 15.49 -9.30 8.39
N ILE A 41 15.17 -8.34 7.51
CA ILE A 41 16.16 -7.71 6.61
C ILE A 41 17.27 -7.03 7.42
N THR A 42 16.92 -6.35 8.52
CA THR A 42 17.89 -5.69 9.41
C THR A 42 18.85 -6.70 10.04
N SER A 43 18.41 -7.95 10.25
CA SER A 43 19.21 -9.05 10.78
C SER A 43 20.09 -9.73 9.72
N GLY A 44 20.08 -9.25 8.47
CA GLY A 44 20.88 -9.78 7.35
C GLY A 44 20.13 -10.76 6.45
N GLU A 45 18.87 -11.06 6.74
CA GLU A 45 18.02 -11.96 5.97
C GLU A 45 17.14 -11.17 4.99
N GLY A 46 17.69 -10.94 3.79
CA GLY A 46 17.01 -10.22 2.71
C GLY A 46 15.72 -10.88 2.21
N LEU A 47 14.95 -10.14 1.41
CA LEU A 47 13.84 -10.65 0.62
C LEU A 47 14.33 -11.66 -0.40
N SER A 48 13.57 -12.75 -0.54
CA SER A 48 13.86 -13.85 -1.45
C SER A 48 12.58 -14.39 -2.08
N GLN A 49 12.71 -15.41 -2.94
CA GLN A 49 11.55 -16.11 -3.50
C GLN A 49 10.67 -16.77 -2.43
N ASN A 50 11.22 -17.09 -1.25
CA ASN A 50 10.43 -17.64 -0.16
C ASN A 50 9.40 -16.63 0.38
N ASP A 51 9.58 -15.34 0.08
CA ASP A 51 8.66 -14.27 0.44
C ASP A 51 7.59 -14.01 -0.61
N GLU A 52 7.43 -14.90 -1.60
CA GLU A 52 6.45 -14.74 -2.68
C GLU A 52 5.04 -14.47 -2.15
N ALA A 53 4.62 -15.11 -1.06
CA ALA A 53 3.31 -14.85 -0.45
C ALA A 53 3.17 -13.40 0.04
N PHE A 54 4.19 -12.88 0.74
CA PHE A 54 4.23 -11.49 1.19
C PHE A 54 4.26 -10.53 -0.01
N LEU A 55 5.14 -10.79 -0.98
CA LEU A 55 5.27 -9.96 -2.19
C LEU A 55 3.97 -9.95 -3.00
N LYS A 56 3.30 -11.09 -3.13
CA LYS A 56 2.01 -11.21 -3.80
C LYS A 56 0.95 -10.37 -3.09
N GLN A 57 0.88 -10.46 -1.76
CA GLN A 57 -0.04 -9.62 -0.99
C GLN A 57 0.29 -8.13 -1.16
N LEU A 58 1.56 -7.75 -1.15
CA LEU A 58 2.01 -6.36 -1.28
C LEU A 58 1.65 -5.75 -2.65
N ILE A 59 2.03 -6.40 -3.76
CA ILE A 59 2.01 -5.76 -5.09
C ILE A 59 1.01 -6.35 -6.09
N TYR A 60 0.43 -7.52 -5.82
CA TYR A 60 -0.43 -8.22 -6.79
C TYR A 60 -1.89 -8.27 -6.37
N GLU A 61 -2.15 -8.60 -5.09
CA GLU A 61 -3.49 -8.84 -4.59
C GLU A 61 -4.41 -7.63 -4.72
N LYS A 62 -5.71 -7.91 -4.90
CA LYS A 62 -6.73 -6.86 -5.10
C LYS A 62 -6.74 -5.87 -3.94
N SER A 63 -6.58 -6.36 -2.71
CA SER A 63 -6.45 -5.57 -1.50
C SER A 63 -5.39 -6.23 -0.61
N ASN A 64 -4.64 -5.41 0.13
CA ASN A 64 -3.63 -5.88 1.08
C ASN A 64 -3.88 -5.36 2.51
N GLY A 65 -5.04 -4.76 2.77
CA GLY A 65 -5.34 -4.09 4.04
C GLY A 65 -4.90 -2.62 4.11
N ILE A 66 -3.91 -2.22 3.30
CA ILE A 66 -3.45 -0.83 3.18
C ILE A 66 -4.27 -0.09 2.12
N ALA A 67 -4.30 -0.60 0.89
CA ALA A 67 -5.07 -0.04 -0.21
C ALA A 67 -5.47 -1.10 -1.24
N SER A 68 -6.54 -0.82 -1.99
CA SER A 68 -6.88 -1.57 -3.20
C SER A 68 -5.91 -1.25 -4.35
N ARG A 69 -5.71 -2.18 -5.28
CA ARG A 69 -4.90 -1.96 -6.50
C ARG A 69 -5.67 -1.14 -7.53
N GLY A 70 -6.96 -0.87 -7.29
CA GLY A 70 -7.82 -0.16 -8.21
C GLY A 70 -7.86 -0.85 -9.57
N GLN A 71 -7.56 -0.09 -10.62
CA GLN A 71 -7.45 -0.57 -12.00
C GLN A 71 -6.00 -0.87 -12.42
N SER A 72 -5.03 -0.73 -11.51
CA SER A 72 -3.63 -1.11 -11.78
C SER A 72 -3.52 -2.64 -11.68
N VAL A 73 -3.75 -3.31 -12.80
CA VAL A 73 -3.67 -4.76 -12.91
C VAL A 73 -2.24 -5.16 -13.28
N LEU A 74 -1.61 -5.96 -12.42
CA LEU A 74 -0.39 -6.67 -12.73
C LEU A 74 -0.76 -8.08 -13.22
N SER A 75 -0.28 -8.49 -14.40
CA SER A 75 -0.42 -9.88 -14.84
C SER A 75 0.43 -10.80 -13.95
N ASN A 76 0.11 -12.09 -13.91
CA ASN A 76 0.92 -13.04 -13.15
C ASN A 76 2.36 -13.09 -13.68
N ASP A 77 2.56 -13.05 -15.00
CA ASP A 77 3.89 -13.06 -15.60
C ASP A 77 4.70 -11.82 -15.22
N ASN A 78 4.05 -10.64 -15.21
CA ASN A 78 4.70 -9.43 -14.73
C ASN A 78 5.05 -9.57 -13.25
N PHE A 79 4.12 -10.03 -12.39
CA PHE A 79 4.40 -10.28 -10.98
C PHE A 79 5.62 -11.18 -10.77
N GLN A 80 5.66 -12.32 -11.46
CA GLN A 80 6.79 -13.25 -11.41
C GLN A 80 8.09 -12.60 -11.89
N SER A 81 8.02 -11.77 -12.94
CA SER A 81 9.15 -11.01 -13.46
C SER A 81 9.67 -10.00 -12.44
N PHE A 82 8.78 -9.30 -11.72
CA PHE A 82 9.12 -8.36 -10.65
C PHE A 82 9.87 -9.04 -9.51
N ILE A 83 9.32 -10.13 -8.95
CA ILE A 83 9.92 -10.79 -7.77
C ILE A 83 11.23 -11.54 -8.08
N LYS A 84 11.50 -11.82 -9.36
CA LYS A 84 12.77 -12.40 -9.83
C LYS A 84 13.82 -11.34 -10.18
N ASN A 85 13.43 -10.07 -10.32
CA ASN A 85 14.35 -8.99 -10.63
C ASN A 85 15.11 -8.55 -9.36
N LYS A 86 16.41 -8.81 -9.32
CA LYS A 86 17.29 -8.46 -8.19
C LYS A 86 17.36 -6.96 -7.91
N ASN A 87 17.32 -6.12 -8.94
CA ASN A 87 17.35 -4.67 -8.78
C ASN A 87 16.05 -4.17 -8.13
N PHE A 88 14.91 -4.72 -8.56
CA PHE A 88 13.62 -4.41 -7.96
C PHE A 88 13.57 -4.86 -6.49
N ILE A 89 13.97 -6.10 -6.19
CA ILE A 89 14.00 -6.62 -4.83
C ILE A 89 14.92 -5.77 -3.95
N SER A 90 16.13 -5.46 -4.39
CA SER A 90 17.06 -4.63 -3.60
C SER A 90 16.54 -3.22 -3.36
N ALA A 91 15.89 -2.60 -4.34
CA ALA A 91 15.27 -1.30 -4.18
C ALA A 91 14.09 -1.34 -3.18
N LEU A 92 13.27 -2.39 -3.24
CA LEU A 92 12.19 -2.62 -2.29
C LEU A 92 12.72 -2.84 -0.86
N GLU A 93 13.78 -3.65 -0.67
CA GLU A 93 14.41 -3.86 0.64
C GLU A 93 14.90 -2.54 1.25
N LYS A 94 15.64 -1.74 0.48
CA LYS A 94 16.12 -0.43 0.92
C LYS A 94 14.98 0.47 1.36
N PHE A 95 13.88 0.47 0.61
CA PHE A 95 12.72 1.27 0.93
C PHE A 95 11.94 0.76 2.15
N ILE A 96 11.83 -0.56 2.34
CA ILE A 96 11.24 -1.15 3.55
C ILE A 96 12.06 -0.76 4.79
N LEU A 97 13.39 -0.81 4.69
CA LEU A 97 14.31 -0.46 5.78
C LEU A 97 14.26 1.03 6.13
N ILE A 98 14.38 1.89 5.11
CA ILE A 98 14.49 3.34 5.28
C ILE A 98 13.50 4.01 4.32
N PRO A 99 12.23 4.16 4.72
CA PRO A 99 11.17 4.69 3.86
C PRO A 99 11.22 6.21 3.74
N ASN A 100 12.29 6.72 3.10
CA ASN A 100 12.49 8.14 2.83
C ASN A 100 12.28 8.47 1.33
N SER A 101 12.33 9.76 0.98
CA SER A 101 12.12 10.21 -0.41
C SER A 101 13.14 9.62 -1.40
N GLU A 102 14.39 9.47 -0.99
CA GLU A 102 15.46 8.94 -1.85
C GLU A 102 15.21 7.48 -2.21
N ASN A 103 14.95 6.63 -1.21
CA ASN A 103 14.67 5.22 -1.42
C ASN A 103 13.32 4.99 -2.11
N PHE A 104 12.34 5.88 -1.90
CA PHE A 104 11.10 5.86 -2.67
C PHE A 104 11.35 6.10 -4.15
N THR A 105 12.17 7.10 -4.50
CA THR A 105 12.53 7.38 -5.91
C THR A 105 13.24 6.18 -6.52
N ILE A 106 14.24 5.61 -5.85
CA ILE A 106 14.95 4.41 -6.32
C ILE A 106 13.98 3.23 -6.56
N PHE A 107 13.06 2.99 -5.63
CA PHE A 107 12.03 1.97 -5.77
C PHE A 107 11.10 2.26 -6.96
N SER A 108 10.58 3.48 -7.08
CA SER A 108 9.69 3.90 -8.16
C SER A 108 10.35 3.80 -9.54
N ASP A 109 11.63 4.15 -9.64
CA ASP A 109 12.41 4.03 -10.87
C ASP A 109 12.63 2.56 -11.23
N SER A 110 12.99 1.71 -10.25
CA SER A 110 13.11 0.26 -10.46
C SER A 110 11.80 -0.35 -10.94
N TRP A 111 10.67 0.11 -10.40
CA TRP A 111 9.34 -0.32 -10.81
C TRP A 111 9.06 0.05 -12.26
N SER A 112 9.33 1.30 -12.62
CA SER A 112 9.08 1.84 -13.96
C SER A 112 9.92 1.14 -15.02
N ASN A 113 11.19 0.89 -14.70
CA ASN A 113 12.11 0.16 -15.57
C ASN A 113 11.69 -1.30 -15.79
N GLN A 114 11.19 -1.97 -14.74
CA GLN A 114 10.79 -3.37 -14.81
C GLN A 114 9.43 -3.56 -15.48
N GLY A 115 8.43 -2.81 -15.05
CA GLY A 115 7.05 -2.98 -15.47
C GLY A 115 6.71 -2.33 -16.81
N LYS A 116 7.57 -1.44 -17.32
CA LYS A 116 7.34 -0.58 -18.50
C LYS A 116 5.92 0.04 -18.53
N SER A 117 5.32 0.22 -17.36
CA SER A 117 3.93 0.65 -17.19
C SER A 117 3.78 1.48 -15.93
N ASN A 118 2.95 2.50 -16.04
CA ASN A 118 2.67 3.44 -14.96
C ASN A 118 1.60 2.86 -14.03
N ASN A 119 2.02 2.24 -12.91
CA ASN A 119 1.13 1.69 -11.88
C ASN A 119 1.21 2.50 -10.57
N PRO A 120 0.83 3.79 -10.58
CA PRO A 120 1.04 4.68 -9.44
C PRO A 120 0.27 4.24 -8.19
N VAL A 121 -0.87 3.56 -8.36
CA VAL A 121 -1.66 3.04 -7.23
C VAL A 121 -0.90 1.93 -6.50
N LEU A 122 -0.22 1.04 -7.23
CA LEU A 122 0.58 -0.03 -6.63
C LEU A 122 1.83 0.54 -5.96
N VAL A 123 2.50 1.51 -6.58
CA VAL A 123 3.67 2.19 -6.00
C VAL A 123 3.30 2.91 -4.71
N ASN A 124 2.22 3.70 -4.71
CA ASN A 124 1.75 4.42 -3.52
C ASN A 124 1.30 3.46 -2.40
N ARG A 125 0.71 2.33 -2.76
CA ARG A 125 0.37 1.27 -1.81
C ARG A 125 1.61 0.75 -1.10
N VAL A 126 2.71 0.50 -1.82
CA VAL A 126 3.98 0.07 -1.19
C VAL A 126 4.49 1.14 -0.24
N ALA A 127 4.46 2.42 -0.64
CA ALA A 127 4.89 3.52 0.22
C ALA A 127 4.12 3.57 1.54
N ALA A 128 2.79 3.51 1.49
CA ALA A 128 1.96 3.52 2.69
C ALA A 128 2.01 2.23 3.51
N ALA A 129 2.51 1.13 2.93
CA ALA A 129 2.81 -0.08 3.69
C ALA A 129 4.13 0.05 4.45
N CYS A 130 5.09 0.81 3.93
CA CYS A 130 6.43 0.98 4.52
C CYS A 130 6.48 2.07 5.60
N THR A 131 5.64 3.11 5.53
CA THR A 131 5.63 4.21 6.51
C THR A 131 4.23 4.75 6.79
N LEU A 132 4.02 5.23 8.03
CA LEU A 132 2.81 5.94 8.45
C LEU A 132 2.85 7.45 8.11
N GLU A 133 4.00 7.95 7.67
CA GLU A 133 4.20 9.37 7.34
C GLU A 133 3.55 9.78 6.02
N VAL A 134 3.00 8.82 5.26
CA VAL A 134 2.31 9.05 3.99
C VAL A 134 0.91 8.45 4.01
N SER A 135 -0.04 9.10 3.35
CA SER A 135 -1.39 8.56 3.17
C SER A 135 -1.52 7.82 1.84
N THR A 136 -2.34 6.77 1.79
CA THR A 136 -2.82 6.18 0.53
C THR A 136 -3.89 7.06 -0.12
N THR A 137 -3.52 8.15 -0.77
CA THR A 137 -4.47 8.91 -1.58
C THR A 137 -4.76 8.14 -2.87
N VAL A 138 -5.83 7.34 -2.85
CA VAL A 138 -6.43 6.75 -4.05
C VAL A 138 -7.10 7.86 -4.84
N ASP A 139 -6.34 8.48 -5.74
CA ASP A 139 -6.82 9.49 -6.70
C ASP A 139 -7.43 10.73 -6.03
N SER A 140 -6.65 11.81 -5.98
CA SER A 140 -7.10 13.09 -5.41
C SER A 140 -8.38 13.62 -6.09
N GLY A 141 -8.59 13.34 -7.37
CA GLY A 141 -9.80 13.70 -8.11
C GLY A 141 -11.04 12.97 -7.58
N LYS A 142 -10.96 11.66 -7.33
CA LYS A 142 -12.05 10.86 -6.76
C LYS A 142 -12.34 11.21 -5.31
N PHE A 143 -11.29 11.42 -4.50
CA PHE A 143 -11.45 11.92 -3.14
C PHE A 143 -12.15 13.28 -3.13
N ASN A 144 -11.70 14.21 -3.97
CA ASN A 144 -12.30 15.55 -4.09
C ASN A 144 -13.74 15.50 -4.59
N GLN A 145 -14.12 14.54 -5.44
CA GLN A 145 -15.49 14.38 -5.90
C GLN A 145 -16.44 13.99 -4.76
N VAL A 146 -16.01 13.07 -3.88
CA VAL A 146 -16.76 12.68 -2.68
C VAL A 146 -16.78 13.83 -1.66
N PHE A 147 -15.64 14.48 -1.43
CA PHE A 147 -15.51 15.56 -0.46
C PHE A 147 -16.28 16.83 -0.87
N ARG A 148 -16.33 17.15 -2.18
CA ARG A 148 -17.18 18.22 -2.72
C ARG A 148 -18.68 17.95 -2.52
N GLY A 149 -19.08 16.67 -2.40
CA GLY A 149 -20.44 16.27 -2.03
C GLY A 149 -20.76 16.48 -0.54
N ILE A 150 -19.73 16.59 0.30
CA ILE A 150 -19.84 17.03 1.70
C ILE A 150 -19.82 18.56 1.72
N ARG A 151 -20.82 19.20 1.11
CA ARG A 151 -21.06 20.64 1.32
C ARG A 151 -21.62 20.83 2.73
N ILE A 152 -20.85 21.53 3.56
CA ILE A 152 -21.31 22.23 4.77
C ILE A 152 -22.06 23.48 4.33
#